data_AF-A0A1A2ZKL0-F1
#
_entry.id   AF-A0A1A2ZKL0-F1
#
_cell.length_a   1.000
_cell.length_b   1.000
_cell.length_c   1.000
_cell.angle_alpha   90.00
_cell.angle_beta   90.00
_cell.angle_gamma   90.00
#
_symmetry.space_group_name_H-M   'P 1'
#
loop_
_entity.id
_entity.type
_entity.pdbx_description
1 polymer ?
#
loop_
_entity_poly.entity_id
_entity_poly.type
_entity_poly.pdbx_seq_one_letter_code
_entity_poly.pdbx_strand_id
1 'polypeptide(L)'
;MRALKGRRVSARGFALVAAAVCVVVASCSETVAPPAATPTTTMSTAKTTTSSAPAPPSVTGPLEKDWKTYGGTAFFGCPEKFSESKSVIEDIRPKVFDTKTGQYVAPGAPTLPAGENATGGICALAGTGDDMRVVYVLTTATKTTAYAFDLKTSQPLVTKDLQPPTPDLKLTTPNNWGLAATASGVAWVNAFTDGHGAASPPRTVVLSGSDLSMMWNDPQPGRVWQDVLAFQRSTDPAKTSGAELRRPSGEPIYQDNDISTVDGELSDGPDKLVKITHQDASNPPVVSTMFYDLNAKSLIKVGDSERVSGGGLAATLSDGQLFVDGRNSDNSQFGFGVWNLRTQHWDLLKTRDDAQKMSIAKLAFFENHLYITHAGNTFAVLALPGTDPISTSWAVRPFARISGWTLVCRGENAAALNGDCKDIVMVQDQDGHFPGPWF
;
A
#
# COMPACT_ATOMS: atom_id res chain seq x y z
N MET A 1 34.35 17.42 -56.99
CA MET A 1 35.24 16.93 -58.07
C MET A 1 36.55 16.43 -57.46
N ARG A 2 37.13 15.40 -58.10
CA ARG A 2 38.37 14.62 -57.79
C ARG A 2 39.60 15.54 -57.64
N ALA A 3 40.79 15.18 -57.13
CA ALA A 3 41.55 13.92 -56.95
C ALA A 3 42.67 14.17 -55.90
N LEU A 4 42.95 13.29 -54.92
CA LEU A 4 43.98 12.21 -54.91
C LEU A 4 45.41 12.57 -55.39
N LYS A 5 46.41 12.56 -54.48
CA LYS A 5 47.47 11.52 -54.36
C LYS A 5 48.61 11.92 -53.41
N GLY A 6 49.08 10.97 -52.61
CA GLY A 6 50.36 11.06 -51.89
C GLY A 6 50.60 9.91 -50.90
N ARG A 7 50.97 8.74 -51.42
CA ARG A 7 51.20 7.47 -50.70
C ARG A 7 52.67 7.37 -50.23
N ARG A 8 52.92 6.93 -48.99
CA ARG A 8 54.13 6.17 -48.62
C ARG A 8 53.74 5.00 -47.71
N VAL A 9 54.29 3.82 -48.02
CA VAL A 9 54.15 2.54 -47.32
C VAL A 9 55.54 2.12 -46.84
N SER A 10 55.61 1.48 -45.67
CA SER A 10 56.58 0.44 -45.24
C SER A 10 56.83 0.60 -43.73
N ALA A 11 56.92 -0.39 -42.84
CA ALA A 11 56.61 -1.82 -42.84
C ALA A 11 56.78 -2.32 -41.38
N ARG A 12 56.05 -3.39 -41.03
CA ARG A 12 56.34 -4.41 -40.01
C ARG A 12 56.43 -4.02 -38.52
N GLY A 13 55.67 -4.77 -37.71
CA GLY A 13 55.92 -4.95 -36.28
C GLY A 13 54.76 -5.63 -35.57
N PHE A 14 54.66 -6.96 -35.69
CA PHE A 14 53.79 -7.81 -34.86
C PHE A 14 54.13 -7.65 -33.36
N ALA A 15 53.13 -7.51 -32.49
CA ALA A 15 53.10 -8.14 -31.16
C ALA A 15 51.68 -8.09 -30.56
N LEU A 16 51.04 -9.26 -30.53
CA LEU A 16 49.91 -9.60 -29.66
C LEU A 16 50.44 -9.81 -28.24
N VAL A 17 49.85 -9.16 -27.24
CA VAL A 17 49.91 -9.64 -25.85
C VAL A 17 48.50 -9.53 -25.27
N ALA A 18 47.83 -10.67 -25.23
CA ALA A 18 46.63 -10.90 -24.44
C ALA A 18 47.06 -11.19 -22.99
N ALA A 19 46.51 -10.46 -22.02
CA ALA A 19 46.67 -10.76 -20.61
C ALA A 19 45.36 -11.41 -20.11
N ALA A 20 45.40 -12.73 -19.93
CA ALA A 20 44.40 -13.48 -19.20
C ALA A 20 44.70 -13.37 -17.70
N VAL A 21 43.75 -12.86 -16.92
CA VAL A 21 43.80 -12.87 -15.46
C VAL A 21 43.03 -14.10 -14.97
N CYS A 22 43.76 -15.13 -14.56
CA CYS A 22 43.22 -16.26 -13.81
C CYS A 22 43.07 -15.86 -12.33
N VAL A 23 41.84 -15.87 -11.81
CA VAL A 23 41.55 -15.84 -10.38
C VAL A 23 41.63 -17.27 -9.85
N VAL A 24 42.52 -17.50 -8.89
CA VAL A 24 42.68 -18.75 -8.14
C VAL A 24 41.60 -18.78 -7.05
N VAL A 25 40.62 -19.67 -7.18
CA VAL A 25 39.73 -20.06 -6.07
C VAL A 25 40.39 -21.26 -5.38
N ALA A 26 40.80 -21.08 -4.14
CA ALA A 26 41.23 -22.16 -3.26
C ALA A 26 39.97 -22.89 -2.75
N SER A 27 39.70 -24.07 -3.31
CA SER A 27 38.69 -25.01 -2.81
C SER A 27 39.38 -26.13 -2.02
N CYS A 28 39.20 -26.13 -0.71
CA CYS A 28 39.51 -27.30 0.11
C CYS A 28 38.47 -28.38 -0.19
N SER A 29 38.89 -29.41 -0.94
CA SER A 29 38.15 -30.66 -1.11
C SER A 29 38.69 -31.66 -0.09
N GLU A 30 37.93 -31.97 0.96
CA GLU A 30 38.21 -33.16 1.77
C GLU A 30 37.68 -34.40 1.07
N THR A 31 38.54 -35.41 1.04
CA THR A 31 38.40 -36.65 0.29
C THR A 31 37.48 -37.61 1.05
N VAL A 32 36.47 -38.10 0.32
CA VAL A 32 35.52 -39.14 0.73
C VAL A 32 36.27 -40.45 1.01
N ALA A 33 36.17 -40.95 2.24
CA ALA A 33 36.59 -42.30 2.61
C ALA A 33 35.54 -43.34 2.14
N PRO A 34 35.95 -44.58 1.82
CA PRO A 34 35.03 -45.65 1.39
C PRO A 34 34.05 -46.04 2.52
N PRO A 35 32.83 -46.51 2.19
CA PRO A 35 31.82 -46.82 3.18
C PRO A 35 32.26 -47.97 4.09
N ALA A 36 32.16 -47.75 5.40
CA ALA A 36 32.34 -48.77 6.42
C ALA A 36 31.20 -49.82 6.34
N ALA A 37 31.57 -51.06 6.60
CA ALA A 37 30.68 -52.21 6.62
C ALA A 37 29.50 -52.02 7.59
N THR A 38 28.34 -52.48 7.14
CA THR A 38 27.04 -52.48 7.80
C THR A 38 27.12 -53.09 9.21
N PRO A 39 26.75 -52.36 10.28
CA PRO A 39 26.35 -52.97 11.53
C PRO A 39 24.88 -53.35 11.44
N THR A 40 24.61 -54.64 11.63
CA THR A 40 23.27 -55.17 11.91
C THR A 40 22.74 -54.56 13.20
N THR A 41 21.85 -53.57 13.10
CA THR A 41 21.14 -53.04 14.27
C THR A 41 19.80 -53.73 14.41
N THR A 42 19.75 -54.61 15.41
CA THR A 42 18.57 -55.21 16.03
C THR A 42 17.48 -54.17 16.32
N MET A 43 16.22 -54.61 16.14
CA MET A 43 15.00 -53.86 16.39
C MET A 43 15.04 -53.06 17.70
N SER A 44 14.90 -51.74 17.57
CA SER A 44 14.28 -50.92 18.60
C SER A 44 12.97 -50.39 18.03
N THR A 45 11.87 -50.76 18.67
CA THR A 45 10.52 -50.24 18.41
C THR A 45 10.55 -48.72 18.34
N ALA A 46 10.46 -48.19 17.11
CA ALA A 46 10.19 -46.77 16.88
C ALA A 46 8.80 -46.48 17.46
N LYS A 47 8.78 -45.77 18.57
CA LYS A 47 7.57 -45.17 19.13
C LYS A 47 7.00 -44.29 18.04
N THR A 48 5.87 -44.70 17.46
CA THR A 48 5.11 -43.91 16.50
C THR A 48 4.69 -42.65 17.23
N THR A 49 5.49 -41.59 17.14
CA THR A 49 4.99 -40.24 17.42
C THR A 49 3.99 -39.99 16.31
N THR A 50 2.72 -40.16 16.63
CA THR A 50 1.61 -39.58 15.90
C THR A 50 1.98 -38.13 15.61
N SER A 51 2.37 -37.85 14.37
CA SER A 51 2.45 -36.48 13.87
C SER A 51 1.05 -35.93 14.00
N SER A 52 0.81 -35.15 15.05
CA SER A 52 -0.43 -34.38 15.17
C SER A 52 -0.48 -33.46 13.96
N ALA A 53 -1.53 -33.59 13.14
CA ALA A 53 -1.78 -32.64 12.07
C ALA A 53 -1.65 -31.20 12.62
N PRO A 54 -1.07 -30.25 11.86
CA PRO A 54 -0.97 -28.87 12.31
C PRO A 54 -2.32 -28.36 12.79
N ALA A 55 -2.34 -27.62 13.90
CA ALA A 55 -3.57 -27.01 14.39
C ALA A 55 -4.18 -26.12 13.27
N PRO A 56 -5.52 -26.09 13.13
CA PRO A 56 -6.15 -25.24 12.13
C PRO A 56 -5.77 -23.78 12.40
N PRO A 57 -5.60 -22.97 11.35
CA PRO A 57 -5.24 -21.56 11.51
C PRO A 57 -6.32 -20.81 12.29
N SER A 58 -5.91 -19.88 13.15
CA SER A 58 -6.83 -19.01 13.87
C SER A 58 -7.59 -18.13 12.87
N VAL A 59 -8.90 -17.97 13.07
CA VAL A 59 -9.75 -17.13 12.23
C VAL A 59 -10.60 -16.22 13.11
N THR A 60 -10.68 -14.94 12.76
CA THR A 60 -11.52 -13.99 13.48
C THR A 60 -13.00 -14.11 13.10
N GLY A 61 -13.87 -13.46 13.86
CA GLY A 61 -15.21 -13.11 13.37
C GLY A 61 -15.15 -12.15 12.17
N PRO A 62 -16.29 -11.91 11.50
CA PRO A 62 -16.41 -10.89 10.47
C PRO A 62 -15.97 -9.51 10.96
N LEU A 63 -15.31 -8.76 10.11
CA LEU A 63 -14.95 -7.36 10.36
C LEU A 63 -16.20 -6.47 10.41
N GLU A 64 -16.15 -5.44 11.26
CA GLU A 64 -17.17 -4.40 11.34
C GLU A 64 -17.23 -3.58 10.05
N LYS A 65 -18.38 -2.97 9.75
CA LYS A 65 -18.62 -2.32 8.44
C LYS A 65 -17.67 -1.17 8.12
N ASP A 66 -17.18 -0.43 9.12
CA ASP A 66 -16.31 0.73 8.98
C ASP A 66 -14.81 0.39 9.18
N TRP A 67 -14.44 -0.88 9.06
CA TRP A 67 -13.07 -1.34 9.18
C TRP A 67 -12.12 -0.73 8.14
N LYS A 68 -10.86 -0.60 8.54
CA LYS A 68 -9.75 -0.03 7.77
C LYS A 68 -8.45 -0.76 8.09
N THR A 69 -7.45 -0.62 7.23
CA THR A 69 -6.08 -1.06 7.51
C THR A 69 -5.13 0.12 7.63
N TYR A 70 -4.19 0.03 8.56
CA TYR A 70 -3.06 0.96 8.69
C TYR A 70 -1.93 0.31 9.46
N GLY A 71 -0.67 0.59 9.13
CA GLY A 71 0.48 0.21 9.96
C GLY A 71 0.64 -1.29 10.19
N GLY A 72 0.08 -2.14 9.31
CA GLY A 72 0.06 -3.59 9.51
C GLY A 72 -0.96 -4.08 10.54
N THR A 73 -2.02 -3.31 10.81
CA THR A 73 -3.17 -3.71 11.63
C THR A 73 -4.51 -3.35 10.95
N ALA A 74 -5.61 -3.95 11.43
CA ALA A 74 -6.98 -3.56 11.12
C ALA A 74 -7.58 -2.77 12.29
N PHE A 75 -8.40 -1.76 12.00
CA PHE A 75 -9.10 -1.00 13.03
C PHE A 75 -10.44 -0.46 12.53
N PHE A 76 -11.31 -0.07 13.46
CA PHE A 76 -12.60 0.57 13.18
C PHE A 76 -12.99 1.49 14.34
N GLY A 77 -14.11 2.21 14.23
CA GLY A 77 -14.57 3.14 15.28
C GLY A 77 -13.79 4.46 15.31
N CYS A 78 -13.14 4.81 14.19
CA CYS A 78 -12.30 5.99 14.06
C CYS A 78 -12.63 6.77 12.78
N PRO A 79 -13.42 7.86 12.87
CA PRO A 79 -13.85 8.59 11.69
C PRO A 79 -12.69 9.41 11.11
N GLU A 80 -12.54 9.34 9.77
CA GLU A 80 -11.55 10.10 8.98
C GLU A 80 -11.96 11.54 8.71
N LYS A 81 -13.24 11.84 8.98
CA LYS A 81 -13.84 13.17 8.87
C LYS A 81 -14.38 13.57 10.21
N PHE A 82 -14.45 14.87 10.43
CA PHE A 82 -14.95 15.41 11.68
C PHE A 82 -16.41 15.01 11.90
N SER A 83 -16.69 14.49 13.10
CA SER A 83 -18.02 14.13 13.54
C SER A 83 -18.51 15.18 14.55
N GLU A 84 -19.56 15.91 14.18
CA GLU A 84 -20.22 16.86 15.07
C GLU A 84 -21.20 16.12 15.99
N SER A 85 -20.80 15.94 17.26
CA SER A 85 -21.60 15.24 18.27
C SER A 85 -21.20 15.69 19.67
N LYS A 86 -22.19 15.79 20.58
CA LYS A 86 -21.95 16.03 22.01
C LYS A 86 -21.48 14.76 22.74
N SER A 87 -21.81 13.59 22.19
CA SER A 87 -21.37 12.28 22.68
C SER A 87 -20.13 11.78 21.92
N VAL A 88 -19.40 12.66 21.23
CA VAL A 88 -18.30 12.25 20.36
C VAL A 88 -17.19 11.50 21.10
N ILE A 89 -17.05 11.76 22.40
CA ILE A 89 -16.11 11.01 23.23
C ILE A 89 -16.59 9.57 23.30
N GLU A 90 -17.85 9.30 23.58
CA GLU A 90 -18.42 7.95 23.60
C GLU A 90 -18.50 7.31 22.20
N ASP A 91 -18.74 8.10 21.16
CA ASP A 91 -18.93 7.64 19.78
C ASP A 91 -17.60 7.26 19.11
N ILE A 92 -16.52 8.01 19.38
CA ILE A 92 -15.18 7.72 18.85
C ILE A 92 -14.47 6.77 19.81
N ARG A 93 -14.73 5.48 19.62
CA ARG A 93 -14.13 4.36 20.36
C ARG A 93 -13.40 3.43 19.39
N PRO A 94 -12.18 3.81 18.99
CA PRO A 94 -11.41 2.96 18.09
C PRO A 94 -11.20 1.59 18.72
N LYS A 95 -11.25 0.56 17.88
CA LYS A 95 -10.81 -0.79 18.24
C LYS A 95 -9.76 -1.20 17.24
N VAL A 96 -8.59 -1.58 17.73
CA VAL A 96 -7.43 -1.92 16.91
C VAL A 96 -7.10 -3.38 17.11
N PHE A 97 -6.84 -4.09 16.03
CA PHE A 97 -6.51 -5.50 16.08
C PHE A 97 -5.05 -5.69 16.53
N ASP A 98 -4.86 -6.31 17.69
CA ASP A 98 -3.54 -6.73 18.14
C ASP A 98 -3.17 -8.03 17.43
N THR A 99 -2.27 -7.93 16.45
CA THR A 99 -1.82 -9.05 15.62
C THR A 99 -1.06 -10.12 16.40
N LYS A 100 -0.52 -9.80 17.59
CA LYS A 100 0.18 -10.76 18.45
C LYS A 100 -0.80 -11.65 19.22
N THR A 101 -1.91 -11.08 19.70
CA THR A 101 -2.91 -11.80 20.49
C THR A 101 -4.11 -12.29 19.67
N GLY A 102 -4.31 -11.74 18.47
CA GLY A 102 -5.46 -12.05 17.61
C GLY A 102 -6.78 -11.46 18.14
N GLN A 103 -6.71 -10.39 18.95
CA GLN A 103 -7.86 -9.78 19.60
C GLN A 103 -7.94 -8.28 19.31
N TYR A 104 -9.15 -7.72 19.36
CA TYR A 104 -9.33 -6.27 19.32
C TYR A 104 -9.10 -5.65 20.69
N VAL A 105 -8.23 -4.64 20.73
CA VAL A 105 -7.98 -3.81 21.91
C VAL A 105 -8.61 -2.43 21.73
N ALA A 106 -9.16 -1.88 22.82
CA ALA A 106 -9.67 -0.52 22.86
C ALA A 106 -8.57 0.39 23.43
N PRO A 107 -8.05 1.37 22.67
CA PRO A 107 -7.10 2.35 23.17
C PRO A 107 -7.73 3.23 24.25
N GLY A 108 -6.88 3.94 25.00
CA GLY A 108 -7.31 4.98 25.91
C GLY A 108 -8.15 6.06 25.21
N ALA A 109 -9.05 6.69 25.96
CA ALA A 109 -9.95 7.73 25.48
C ALA A 109 -9.63 9.10 26.11
N PRO A 110 -9.80 10.20 25.37
CA PRO A 110 -9.66 11.55 25.93
C PRO A 110 -10.61 11.80 27.10
N THR A 111 -10.15 12.56 28.10
CA THR A 111 -10.98 13.08 29.18
C THR A 111 -11.01 14.60 29.07
N LEU A 112 -12.21 15.19 29.07
CA LEU A 112 -12.36 16.64 29.06
C LEU A 112 -12.17 17.25 30.44
N PRO A 113 -11.65 18.49 30.52
CA PRO A 113 -11.69 19.28 31.74
C PRO A 113 -13.13 19.42 32.28
N ALA A 114 -13.25 19.51 33.60
CA ALA A 114 -14.54 19.67 34.24
C ALA A 114 -15.28 20.93 33.74
N GLY A 115 -16.55 20.78 33.36
CA GLY A 115 -17.39 21.86 32.86
C GLY A 115 -17.29 22.12 31.35
N GLU A 116 -16.38 21.45 30.63
CA GLU A 116 -16.33 21.50 29.18
C GLU A 116 -17.15 20.35 28.55
N ASN A 117 -17.81 20.64 27.43
CA ASN A 117 -18.50 19.63 26.62
C ASN A 117 -17.88 19.59 25.23
N ALA A 118 -17.70 18.39 24.69
CA ALA A 118 -17.30 18.22 23.31
C ALA A 118 -18.41 18.70 22.37
N THR A 119 -18.01 19.31 21.26
CA THR A 119 -18.88 19.69 20.14
C THR A 119 -18.65 18.81 18.92
N GLY A 120 -17.53 18.09 18.89
CA GLY A 120 -17.22 17.10 17.89
C GLY A 120 -15.78 16.61 17.99
N GLY A 121 -15.40 15.74 17.06
CA GLY A 121 -14.13 15.06 17.12
C GLY A 121 -13.83 14.23 15.88
N ILE A 122 -12.57 13.80 15.81
CA ILE A 122 -12.01 12.99 14.75
C ILE A 122 -10.82 12.20 15.31
N CYS A 123 -10.46 11.08 14.70
CA CYS A 123 -9.24 10.40 15.08
C CYS A 123 -8.52 9.77 13.89
N ALA A 124 -7.25 9.43 14.12
CA ALA A 124 -6.46 8.62 13.22
C ALA A 124 -5.46 7.79 14.04
N LEU A 125 -5.05 6.65 13.48
CA LEU A 125 -3.83 6.00 13.94
C LEU A 125 -2.61 6.80 13.47
N ALA A 126 -1.48 6.61 14.12
CA ALA A 126 -0.21 7.24 13.73
C ALA A 126 0.98 6.37 14.15
N GLY A 127 2.09 6.51 13.43
CA GLY A 127 3.30 5.73 13.69
C GLY A 127 3.28 4.35 13.01
N THR A 128 4.30 3.54 13.31
CA THR A 128 4.44 2.20 12.72
C THR A 128 4.84 1.18 13.78
N GLY A 129 4.43 -0.07 13.57
CA GLY A 129 4.82 -1.21 14.39
C GLY A 129 4.58 -0.99 15.88
N ASP A 130 5.67 -1.02 16.65
CA ASP A 130 5.63 -0.98 18.10
C ASP A 130 5.41 0.44 18.67
N ASP A 131 5.50 1.49 17.85
CA ASP A 131 5.32 2.91 18.19
C ASP A 131 3.95 3.47 17.74
N MET A 132 3.00 2.58 17.42
CA MET A 132 1.65 2.95 17.03
C MET A 132 0.91 3.64 18.18
N ARG A 133 0.18 4.68 17.82
CA ARG A 133 -0.63 5.49 18.74
C ARG A 133 -1.95 5.84 18.09
N VAL A 134 -2.91 6.23 18.91
CA VAL A 134 -4.15 6.86 18.44
C VAL A 134 -4.09 8.34 18.74
N VAL A 135 -4.33 9.16 17.72
CA VAL A 135 -4.47 10.61 17.87
C VAL A 135 -5.93 10.99 17.73
N TYR A 136 -6.48 11.64 18.75
CA TYR A 136 -7.79 12.25 18.73
C TYR A 136 -7.63 13.76 18.59
N VAL A 137 -8.48 14.39 17.79
CA VAL A 137 -8.66 15.84 17.79
C VAL A 137 -10.11 16.10 18.18
N LEU A 138 -10.31 16.77 19.31
CA LEU A 138 -11.62 17.11 19.84
C LEU A 138 -11.80 18.62 19.88
N THR A 139 -13.02 19.08 19.62
CA THR A 139 -13.40 20.49 19.80
C THR A 139 -14.37 20.63 20.96
N THR A 140 -14.28 21.76 21.65
CA THR A 140 -15.30 22.25 22.57
C THR A 140 -15.83 23.59 22.05
N ALA A 141 -16.63 24.30 22.85
CA ALA A 141 -17.09 25.63 22.49
C ALA A 141 -15.96 26.67 22.38
N THR A 142 -14.81 26.43 23.02
CA THR A 142 -13.76 27.45 23.19
C THR A 142 -12.40 27.05 22.61
N LYS A 143 -12.14 25.76 22.38
CA LYS A 143 -10.83 25.30 21.91
C LYS A 143 -10.89 24.00 21.12
N THR A 144 -9.79 23.72 20.43
CA THR A 144 -9.51 22.45 19.77
C THR A 144 -8.30 21.82 20.45
N THR A 145 -8.40 20.58 20.89
CA THR A 145 -7.34 19.89 21.64
C THR A 145 -7.04 18.56 20.96
N ALA A 146 -5.75 18.28 20.73
CA ALA A 146 -5.27 16.98 20.31
C ALA A 146 -4.79 16.15 21.50
N TYR A 147 -5.04 14.85 21.44
CA TYR A 147 -4.62 13.86 22.42
C TYR A 147 -3.96 12.70 21.69
N ALA A 148 -2.79 12.27 22.15
CA ALA A 148 -2.17 11.04 21.67
C ALA A 148 -2.14 10.00 22.79
N PHE A 149 -2.56 8.79 22.48
CA PHE A 149 -2.54 7.64 23.39
C PHE A 149 -1.68 6.53 22.83
N ASP A 150 -0.83 5.96 23.67
CA ASP A 150 -0.04 4.79 23.33
C ASP A 150 -0.98 3.59 23.14
N LEU A 151 -0.85 2.88 22.02
CA LEU A 151 -1.78 1.81 21.72
C LEU A 151 -1.60 0.60 22.64
N LYS A 152 -0.38 0.33 23.11
CA LYS A 152 -0.05 -0.87 23.90
C LYS A 152 -0.48 -0.73 25.35
N THR A 153 -0.19 0.41 25.94
CA THR A 153 -0.43 0.69 27.37
C THR A 153 -1.76 1.40 27.60
N SER A 154 -2.39 1.91 26.53
CA SER A 154 -3.58 2.77 26.59
C SER A 154 -3.39 4.03 27.43
N GLN A 155 -2.15 4.39 27.74
CA GLN A 155 -1.84 5.57 28.54
C GLN A 155 -1.79 6.83 27.67
N PRO A 156 -2.21 7.99 28.20
CA PRO A 156 -2.03 9.26 27.52
C PRO A 156 -0.54 9.56 27.39
N LEU A 157 -0.10 9.86 26.16
CA LEU A 157 1.28 10.26 25.86
C LEU A 157 1.43 11.77 25.90
N VAL A 158 0.55 12.49 25.20
CA VAL A 158 0.59 13.95 25.09
C VAL A 158 -0.81 14.50 24.87
N THR A 159 -1.07 15.66 25.45
CA THR A 159 -2.28 16.46 25.24
C THR A 159 -1.86 17.88 24.89
N LYS A 160 -2.47 18.46 23.86
CA LYS A 160 -2.06 19.77 23.36
C LYS A 160 -3.23 20.54 22.78
N ASP A 161 -3.42 21.77 23.24
CA ASP A 161 -4.32 22.71 22.60
C ASP A 161 -3.73 23.15 21.25
N LEU A 162 -4.48 22.93 20.18
CA LEU A 162 -4.04 23.23 18.84
C LEU A 162 -4.28 24.70 18.53
N GLN A 163 -3.23 25.38 18.11
CA GLN A 163 -3.27 26.76 17.64
C GLN A 163 -2.96 26.81 16.15
N PRO A 164 -3.44 27.84 15.43
CA PRO A 164 -3.01 28.10 14.07
C PRO A 164 -1.47 28.13 13.95
N PRO A 165 -0.90 27.55 12.88
CA PRO A 165 0.55 27.53 12.65
C PRO A 165 1.22 28.90 12.73
N THR A 166 0.50 29.93 12.26
CA THR A 166 0.95 31.32 12.25
C THR A 166 -0.24 32.23 12.59
N PRO A 167 0.00 33.45 13.14
CA PRO A 167 -1.08 34.33 13.62
C PRO A 167 -2.06 34.80 12.55
N ASP A 168 -1.67 34.78 11.27
CA ASP A 168 -2.49 35.12 10.11
C ASP A 168 -3.45 34.00 9.72
N LEU A 169 -3.22 32.77 10.18
CA LEU A 169 -4.10 31.64 9.90
C LEU A 169 -5.21 31.52 10.95
N LYS A 170 -6.37 31.07 10.49
CA LYS A 170 -7.55 30.79 11.31
C LYS A 170 -8.01 29.36 11.09
N LEU A 171 -8.59 28.77 12.13
CA LEU A 171 -9.30 27.50 12.00
C LEU A 171 -10.52 27.68 11.10
N THR A 172 -10.72 26.73 10.19
CA THR A 172 -11.93 26.64 9.35
C THR A 172 -13.07 25.99 10.12
N THR A 173 -14.24 25.87 9.50
CA THR A 173 -15.36 25.13 10.10
C THR A 173 -15.01 23.64 10.23
N PRO A 174 -15.24 23.02 11.42
CA PRO A 174 -14.82 21.65 11.68
C PRO A 174 -15.39 20.58 10.74
N ASN A 175 -16.61 20.76 10.25
CA ASN A 175 -17.29 19.83 9.34
C ASN A 175 -16.51 19.44 8.07
N ASN A 176 -15.52 20.22 7.66
CA ASN A 176 -14.67 19.95 6.49
C ASN A 176 -13.30 19.36 6.83
N TRP A 177 -12.97 19.21 8.12
CA TRP A 177 -11.69 18.69 8.57
C TRP A 177 -11.58 17.19 8.29
N GLY A 178 -10.39 16.79 7.88
CA GLY A 178 -9.97 15.39 7.81
C GLY A 178 -8.73 15.17 8.68
N LEU A 179 -8.59 13.97 9.25
CA LEU A 179 -7.40 13.56 9.97
C LEU A 179 -6.94 12.23 9.38
N ALA A 180 -5.77 12.26 8.76
CA ALA A 180 -5.21 11.11 8.08
C ALA A 180 -3.94 10.63 8.77
N ALA A 181 -3.81 9.31 8.83
CA ALA A 181 -2.72 8.61 9.50
C ALA A 181 -1.44 8.67 8.67
N THR A 182 -0.29 8.97 9.29
CA THR A 182 1.03 8.95 8.63
C THR A 182 2.07 8.26 9.49
N ALA A 183 3.13 7.73 8.87
CA ALA A 183 4.17 6.99 9.58
C ALA A 183 4.90 7.81 10.67
N SER A 184 4.86 9.14 10.61
CA SER A 184 5.49 10.04 11.60
C SER A 184 4.50 10.81 12.48
N GLY A 185 3.19 10.66 12.27
CA GLY A 185 2.18 11.42 13.00
C GLY A 185 0.82 11.43 12.30
N VAL A 186 0.20 12.60 12.22
CA VAL A 186 -1.09 12.78 11.54
C VAL A 186 -1.09 14.01 10.65
N ALA A 187 -1.74 13.91 9.50
CA ALA A 187 -2.02 15.05 8.65
C ALA A 187 -3.44 15.55 8.93
N TRP A 188 -3.53 16.78 9.44
CA TRP A 188 -4.78 17.48 9.65
C TRP A 188 -5.08 18.33 8.42
N VAL A 189 -6.01 17.81 7.62
CA VAL A 189 -6.36 18.35 6.30
C VAL A 189 -7.57 19.27 6.45
N ASN A 190 -7.53 20.36 5.69
CA ASN A 190 -8.54 21.40 5.62
C ASN A 190 -8.75 22.23 6.90
N ALA A 191 -7.88 22.10 7.89
CA ALA A 191 -8.09 22.67 9.21
C ALA A 191 -7.92 24.20 9.28
N PHE A 192 -7.13 24.77 8.37
CA PHE A 192 -6.72 26.17 8.42
C PHE A 192 -6.96 26.90 7.11
N THR A 193 -7.21 28.20 7.22
CA THR A 193 -7.32 29.16 6.12
C THR A 193 -6.58 30.43 6.50
N ASP A 194 -6.07 31.18 5.53
CA ASP A 194 -5.53 32.53 5.79
C ASP A 194 -6.63 33.58 6.00
N GLY A 195 -7.91 33.23 5.83
CA GLY A 195 -9.03 34.14 6.06
C GLY A 195 -9.10 35.32 5.09
N HIS A 196 -8.27 35.35 4.05
CA HIS A 196 -8.28 36.38 3.02
C HIS A 196 -9.26 36.01 1.90
N GLY A 197 -10.55 36.16 2.18
CA GLY A 197 -11.64 35.99 1.19
C GLY A 197 -12.27 34.60 1.14
N ALA A 198 -13.35 34.46 0.34
CA ALA A 198 -14.19 33.26 0.28
C ALA A 198 -13.56 32.05 -0.45
N ALA A 199 -12.34 32.20 -0.98
CA ALA A 199 -11.70 31.22 -1.87
C ALA A 199 -10.36 30.67 -1.36
N SER A 200 -9.90 31.05 -0.17
CA SER A 200 -8.61 30.58 0.35
C SER A 200 -8.65 29.06 0.57
N PRO A 201 -7.85 28.28 -0.18
CA PRO A 201 -7.93 26.83 -0.15
C PRO A 201 -7.56 26.34 1.26
N PRO A 202 -8.30 25.34 1.76
CA PRO A 202 -8.08 24.84 3.10
C PRO A 202 -6.75 24.06 3.12
N ARG A 203 -5.95 24.27 4.18
CA ARG A 203 -4.53 23.88 4.25
C ARG A 203 -4.30 22.51 4.86
N THR A 204 -3.12 21.94 4.66
CA THR A 204 -2.67 20.71 5.34
C THR A 204 -1.62 21.05 6.39
N VAL A 205 -1.80 20.54 7.61
CA VAL A 205 -0.81 20.64 8.69
C VAL A 205 -0.45 19.25 9.16
N VAL A 206 0.85 18.94 9.24
CA VAL A 206 1.30 17.65 9.75
C VAL A 206 1.77 17.82 11.19
N LEU A 207 1.11 17.10 12.10
CA LEU A 207 1.44 17.04 13.51
C LEU A 207 2.31 15.81 13.78
N SER A 208 3.37 15.99 14.56
CA SER A 208 4.23 14.90 15.03
C SER A 208 3.42 13.95 15.92
N GLY A 209 3.62 12.65 15.75
CA GLY A 209 3.04 11.66 16.64
C GLY A 209 3.59 11.72 18.07
N SER A 210 4.83 12.21 18.26
CA SER A 210 5.52 12.16 19.57
C SER A 210 5.02 13.21 20.55
N ASP A 211 4.80 14.45 20.08
CA ASP A 211 4.52 15.61 20.93
C ASP A 211 3.40 16.51 20.39
N LEU A 212 2.74 16.10 19.28
CA LEU A 212 1.70 16.86 18.59
C LEU A 212 2.15 18.26 18.17
N SER A 213 3.46 18.51 18.07
CA SER A 213 4.00 19.72 17.45
C SER A 213 3.76 19.69 15.95
N MET A 214 3.53 20.86 15.36
CA MET A 214 3.54 20.98 13.91
C MET A 214 4.95 20.70 13.42
N MET A 215 5.10 19.70 12.55
CA MET A 215 6.36 19.45 11.85
C MET A 215 6.50 20.38 10.65
N TRP A 216 5.43 20.51 9.87
CA TRP A 216 5.36 21.37 8.69
C TRP A 216 3.89 21.61 8.29
N ASN A 217 3.68 22.55 7.38
CA ASN A 217 2.38 22.81 6.78
C ASN A 217 2.52 23.06 5.27
N ASP A 218 1.40 22.99 4.57
CA ASP A 218 1.30 23.25 3.15
C ASP A 218 0.04 24.06 2.83
N PRO A 219 0.12 25.08 1.94
CA PRO A 219 -1.02 25.92 1.58
C PRO A 219 -2.14 25.18 0.82
N GLN A 220 -1.91 23.96 0.34
CA GLN A 220 -2.88 23.17 -0.38
C GLN A 220 -3.43 22.01 0.46
N PRO A 221 -4.67 21.58 0.20
CA PRO A 221 -5.17 20.34 0.77
C PRO A 221 -4.47 19.15 0.11
N GLY A 222 -3.91 18.27 0.93
CA GLY A 222 -3.22 17.06 0.49
C GLY A 222 -4.14 15.85 0.50
N ARG A 223 -3.91 14.92 -0.43
CA ARG A 223 -4.33 13.52 -0.28
C ARG A 223 -3.25 12.78 0.50
N VAL A 224 -3.65 12.02 1.52
CA VAL A 224 -2.71 11.49 2.51
C VAL A 224 -2.86 9.98 2.60
N TRP A 225 -1.73 9.30 2.56
CA TRP A 225 -1.56 7.89 2.88
C TRP A 225 -0.47 7.74 3.95
N GLN A 226 -0.15 6.50 4.33
CA GLN A 226 0.76 6.21 5.43
C GLN A 226 2.16 6.80 5.18
N ASP A 227 2.70 6.63 3.97
CA ASP A 227 4.10 6.93 3.66
C ASP A 227 4.27 8.05 2.63
N VAL A 228 3.17 8.62 2.13
CA VAL A 228 3.17 9.69 1.13
C VAL A 228 1.97 10.64 1.26
N LEU A 229 2.21 11.91 0.98
CA LEU A 229 1.21 12.95 0.77
C LEU A 229 1.31 13.45 -0.67
N ALA A 230 0.17 13.68 -1.32
CA ALA A 230 0.10 14.22 -2.67
C ALA A 230 -0.63 15.57 -2.68
N PHE A 231 -0.03 16.55 -3.36
CA PHE A 231 -0.57 17.89 -3.51
C PHE A 231 -0.73 18.24 -4.98
N GLN A 232 -1.90 18.73 -5.38
CA GLN A 232 -2.17 19.11 -6.77
C GLN A 232 -1.53 20.46 -7.09
N ARG A 233 -0.42 20.47 -7.82
CA ARG A 233 0.30 21.71 -8.21
C ARG A 233 1.17 21.51 -9.43
N SER A 234 1.36 22.61 -10.16
CA SER A 234 2.31 22.72 -11.27
C SER A 234 3.48 23.63 -10.90
N THR A 235 4.68 23.30 -11.38
CA THR A 235 5.81 24.24 -11.45
C THR A 235 5.85 25.04 -12.74
N ASP A 236 5.09 24.62 -13.75
CA ASP A 236 4.95 25.34 -15.02
C ASP A 236 3.79 26.34 -14.90
N PRO A 237 4.05 27.66 -15.00
CA PRO A 237 3.02 28.69 -14.94
C PRO A 237 1.94 28.56 -16.03
N ALA A 238 2.22 27.86 -17.13
CA ALA A 238 1.28 27.62 -18.21
C ALA A 238 0.36 26.40 -17.97
N LYS A 239 0.64 25.59 -16.93
CA LYS A 239 -0.15 24.39 -16.59
C LYS A 239 -0.86 24.54 -15.26
N THR A 240 -2.12 24.12 -15.21
CA THR A 240 -2.90 23.99 -13.98
C THR A 240 -2.96 22.55 -13.47
N SER A 241 -2.45 21.59 -14.25
CA SER A 241 -2.28 20.18 -13.90
C SER A 241 -0.90 19.92 -13.30
N GLY A 242 -0.77 18.81 -12.57
CA GLY A 242 0.47 18.41 -11.94
C GLY A 242 0.27 18.01 -10.49
N ALA A 243 1.22 17.23 -9.97
CA ALA A 243 1.24 16.89 -8.56
C ALA A 243 2.66 16.85 -8.02
N GLU A 244 2.77 17.11 -6.72
CA GLU A 244 3.98 16.91 -5.93
C GLU A 244 3.69 15.84 -4.86
N LEU A 245 4.57 14.84 -4.77
CA LEU A 245 4.58 13.85 -3.71
C LEU A 245 5.59 14.28 -2.63
N ARG A 246 5.18 14.17 -1.38
CA ARG A 246 6.02 14.40 -0.20
C ARG A 246 5.98 13.24 0.76
N ARG A 247 7.07 13.01 1.49
CA ARG A 247 7.07 12.15 2.67
C ARG A 247 6.30 12.81 3.83
N PRO A 248 5.85 12.04 4.83
CA PRO A 248 5.32 12.58 6.08
C PRO A 248 6.25 13.57 6.80
N SER A 249 7.56 13.52 6.55
CA SER A 249 8.56 14.49 7.03
C SER A 249 8.50 15.85 6.34
N GLY A 250 7.80 15.97 5.21
CA GLY A 250 7.75 17.17 4.37
C GLY A 250 8.75 17.18 3.21
N GLU A 251 9.64 16.17 3.12
CA GLU A 251 10.58 16.01 2.01
C GLU A 251 9.83 15.80 0.68
N PRO A 252 10.01 16.67 -0.34
CA PRO A 252 9.50 16.40 -1.68
C PRO A 252 10.31 15.28 -2.33
N ILE A 253 9.61 14.29 -2.88
CA ILE A 253 10.23 13.07 -3.45
C ILE A 253 9.97 12.90 -4.94
N TYR A 254 8.89 13.48 -5.46
CA TYR A 254 8.55 13.41 -6.87
C TYR A 254 7.63 14.56 -7.24
N GLN A 255 7.85 15.15 -8.42
CA GLN A 255 7.00 16.19 -8.95
C GLN A 255 6.98 16.11 -10.47
N ASP A 256 5.78 16.21 -11.04
CA ASP A 256 5.58 16.20 -12.48
C ASP A 256 4.31 17.01 -12.82
N ASN A 257 4.42 17.89 -13.82
CA ASN A 257 3.36 18.81 -14.25
C ASN A 257 2.32 18.13 -15.16
N ASP A 258 2.61 16.92 -15.62
CA ASP A 258 1.74 16.10 -16.45
C ASP A 258 0.97 15.05 -15.63
N ILE A 259 1.10 15.07 -14.31
CA ILE A 259 0.24 14.27 -13.42
C ILE A 259 -1.18 14.84 -13.45
N SER A 260 -2.13 14.00 -13.84
CA SER A 260 -3.56 14.29 -13.75
C SER A 260 -4.06 14.02 -12.33
N THR A 261 -3.79 12.83 -11.79
CA THR A 261 -4.17 12.43 -10.44
C THR A 261 -3.13 11.52 -9.79
N VAL A 262 -3.03 11.57 -8.46
CA VAL A 262 -2.35 10.56 -7.65
C VAL A 262 -3.42 9.66 -7.06
N ASP A 263 -3.46 8.40 -7.45
CA ASP A 263 -4.64 7.55 -7.27
C ASP A 263 -4.67 6.84 -5.91
N GLY A 264 -3.50 6.39 -5.43
CA GLY A 264 -3.39 5.57 -4.23
C GLY A 264 -1.95 5.22 -3.86
N GLU A 265 -1.73 4.90 -2.59
CA GLU A 265 -0.58 4.13 -2.13
C GLU A 265 -0.93 2.63 -2.17
N LEU A 266 -0.07 1.82 -2.77
CA LEU A 266 -0.11 0.37 -2.73
C LEU A 266 0.98 -0.10 -1.77
N SER A 267 0.63 -0.95 -0.81
CA SER A 267 1.60 -1.50 0.13
C SER A 267 1.34 -2.98 0.35
N ASP A 268 2.40 -3.79 0.31
CA ASP A 268 2.41 -5.15 0.83
C ASP A 268 3.78 -5.44 1.46
N GLY A 269 3.78 -5.67 2.77
CA GLY A 269 5.00 -5.82 3.57
C GLY A 269 5.98 -4.64 3.35
N PRO A 270 7.22 -4.89 2.88
CA PRO A 270 8.20 -3.84 2.64
C PRO A 270 7.97 -3.06 1.34
N ASP A 271 7.22 -3.60 0.39
CA ASP A 271 7.03 -3.00 -0.93
C ASP A 271 5.97 -1.91 -0.86
N LYS A 272 6.31 -0.70 -1.35
CA LYS A 272 5.43 0.47 -1.31
C LYS A 272 5.52 1.28 -2.59
N LEU A 273 4.39 1.38 -3.30
CA LEU A 273 4.29 2.09 -4.56
C LEU A 273 3.22 3.19 -4.47
N VAL A 274 3.39 4.26 -5.24
CA VAL A 274 2.36 5.26 -5.47
C VAL A 274 1.85 5.09 -6.89
N LYS A 275 0.56 4.85 -7.04
CA LYS A 275 -0.11 4.79 -8.33
C LYS A 275 -0.47 6.20 -8.79
N ILE A 276 -0.06 6.56 -9.99
CA ILE A 276 -0.18 7.91 -10.56
C ILE A 276 -0.82 7.81 -11.93
N THR A 277 -1.82 8.64 -12.23
CA THR A 277 -2.34 8.82 -13.59
C THR A 277 -1.67 10.05 -14.22
N HIS A 278 -0.95 9.81 -15.31
CA HIS A 278 -0.24 10.79 -16.12
C HIS A 278 -1.01 11.09 -17.40
N GLN A 279 -1.00 12.35 -17.83
CA GLN A 279 -1.66 12.83 -19.04
C GLN A 279 -0.68 13.60 -19.93
N ASP A 280 -0.30 13.00 -21.07
CA ASP A 280 0.57 13.66 -22.04
C ASP A 280 -0.18 14.78 -22.78
N ALA A 281 0.54 15.86 -23.08
CA ALA A 281 0.07 16.98 -23.90
C ALA A 281 0.03 16.60 -25.40
N SER A 282 -0.84 15.65 -25.77
CA SER A 282 -1.17 15.30 -27.15
C SER A 282 -2.60 15.72 -27.51
N ASN A 283 -2.95 15.70 -28.79
CA ASN A 283 -4.33 15.94 -29.25
C ASN A 283 -4.83 14.74 -30.08
N PRO A 284 -5.70 13.87 -29.53
CA PRO A 284 -6.28 13.93 -28.19
C PRO A 284 -5.26 13.61 -27.07
N PRO A 285 -5.48 14.03 -25.81
CA PRO A 285 -4.61 13.71 -24.70
C PRO A 285 -4.50 12.19 -24.48
N VAL A 286 -3.27 11.70 -24.30
CA VAL A 286 -3.01 10.29 -23.99
C VAL A 286 -2.83 10.16 -22.48
N VAL A 287 -3.59 9.23 -21.90
CA VAL A 287 -3.55 8.96 -20.45
C VAL A 287 -2.80 7.65 -20.22
N SER A 288 -1.96 7.64 -19.19
CA SER A 288 -1.22 6.45 -18.75
C SER A 288 -1.15 6.36 -17.23
N THR A 289 -0.92 5.16 -16.72
CA THR A 289 -0.69 4.88 -15.30
C THR A 289 0.79 4.60 -15.08
N MET A 290 1.33 5.20 -14.04
CA MET A 290 2.72 5.08 -13.59
C MET A 290 2.74 4.62 -12.14
N PHE A 291 3.82 3.95 -11.74
CA PHE A 291 4.02 3.49 -10.38
C PHE A 291 5.35 4.03 -9.85
N TYR A 292 5.31 4.87 -8.83
CA TYR A 292 6.50 5.42 -8.19
C TYR A 292 6.85 4.58 -6.96
N ASP A 293 8.04 4.00 -6.94
CA ASP A 293 8.55 3.23 -5.80
C ASP A 293 9.05 4.19 -4.72
N LEU A 294 8.43 4.11 -3.55
CA LEU A 294 8.78 4.96 -2.42
C LEU A 294 10.18 4.62 -1.88
N ASN A 295 10.56 3.35 -1.86
CA ASN A 295 11.84 2.90 -1.34
C ASN A 295 12.99 3.21 -2.31
N ALA A 296 12.80 2.90 -3.60
CA ALA A 296 13.82 3.17 -4.63
C ALA A 296 13.86 4.65 -5.05
N LYS A 297 12.83 5.43 -4.71
CA LYS A 297 12.64 6.83 -5.13
C LYS A 297 12.66 7.00 -6.65
N SER A 298 12.08 6.05 -7.38
CA SER A 298 12.09 6.01 -8.85
C SER A 298 10.80 5.42 -9.40
N LEU A 299 10.49 5.73 -10.66
CA LEU A 299 9.40 5.09 -11.38
C LEU A 299 9.75 3.63 -11.70
N ILE A 300 8.78 2.75 -11.55
CA ILE A 300 8.89 1.35 -11.94
C ILE A 300 8.80 1.24 -13.46
N LYS A 301 9.75 0.51 -14.05
CA LYS A 301 9.68 0.06 -15.44
C LYS A 301 8.88 -1.24 -15.49
N VAL A 302 7.79 -1.21 -16.24
CA VAL A 302 6.88 -2.33 -16.49
C VAL A 302 7.09 -2.75 -17.96
N GLY A 303 7.84 -3.82 -18.17
CA GLY A 303 8.43 -4.13 -19.48
C GLY A 303 9.43 -3.05 -19.90
N ASP A 304 9.29 -2.55 -21.12
CA ASP A 304 10.18 -1.52 -21.69
C ASP A 304 9.74 -0.07 -21.39
N SER A 305 8.70 0.12 -20.58
CA SER A 305 8.06 1.42 -20.36
C SER A 305 7.82 1.70 -18.87
N GLU A 306 7.91 2.96 -18.46
CA GLU A 306 7.49 3.42 -17.12
C GLU A 306 5.97 3.67 -17.05
N ARG A 307 5.27 3.51 -18.19
CA ARG A 307 3.88 3.87 -18.40
C ARG A 307 3.08 2.65 -18.88
N VAL A 308 1.97 2.39 -18.21
CA VAL A 308 0.92 1.47 -18.66
C VAL A 308 -0.20 2.28 -19.29
N SER A 309 -0.71 1.87 -20.46
CA SER A 309 -1.75 2.63 -21.17
C SER A 309 -3.03 2.75 -20.34
N GLY A 310 -3.62 3.96 -20.30
CA GLY A 310 -4.86 4.28 -19.61
C GLY A 310 -4.69 4.81 -18.19
N GLY A 311 -5.69 5.53 -17.72
CA GLY A 311 -5.78 6.06 -16.35
C GLY A 311 -6.83 5.31 -15.53
N GLY A 312 -6.78 5.48 -14.21
CA GLY A 312 -7.78 4.88 -13.32
C GLY A 312 -7.78 3.35 -13.29
N LEU A 313 -6.70 2.70 -13.74
CA LEU A 313 -6.61 1.23 -13.82
C LEU A 313 -6.72 0.60 -12.42
N ALA A 314 -7.31 -0.59 -12.30
CA ALA A 314 -7.24 -1.31 -11.04
C ALA A 314 -5.81 -1.87 -10.87
N ALA A 315 -5.27 -1.79 -9.66
CA ALA A 315 -3.94 -2.31 -9.36
C ALA A 315 -3.87 -2.88 -7.96
N THR A 316 -3.08 -3.94 -7.79
CA THR A 316 -2.83 -4.58 -6.49
C THR A 316 -1.37 -4.96 -6.41
N LEU A 317 -0.74 -4.67 -5.27
CA LEU A 317 0.61 -5.10 -4.97
C LEU A 317 0.50 -6.28 -4.00
N SER A 318 1.09 -7.42 -4.33
CA SER A 318 1.15 -8.56 -3.44
C SER A 318 2.41 -9.36 -3.71
N ASP A 319 3.16 -9.70 -2.66
CA ASP A 319 4.34 -10.56 -2.71
C ASP A 319 5.45 -10.11 -3.68
N GLY A 320 5.64 -8.79 -3.81
CA GLY A 320 6.57 -8.21 -4.78
C GLY A 320 6.10 -8.34 -6.24
N GLN A 321 4.82 -8.66 -6.47
CA GLN A 321 4.19 -8.70 -7.77
C GLN A 321 3.13 -7.58 -7.88
N LEU A 322 3.19 -6.84 -8.97
CA LEU A 322 2.26 -5.77 -9.30
C LEU A 322 1.25 -6.27 -10.34
N PHE A 323 0.02 -6.48 -9.90
CA PHE A 323 -1.11 -6.74 -10.79
C PHE A 323 -1.70 -5.42 -11.28
N VAL A 324 -1.99 -5.35 -12.58
CA VAL A 324 -2.67 -4.21 -13.23
C VAL A 324 -3.80 -4.75 -14.12
N ASP A 325 -4.99 -4.18 -13.99
CA ASP A 325 -6.17 -4.49 -14.82
C ASP A 325 -6.68 -3.22 -15.50
N GLY A 326 -6.53 -3.17 -16.82
CA GLY A 326 -7.01 -2.08 -17.69
C GLY A 326 -8.24 -2.42 -18.50
N ARG A 327 -8.83 -3.62 -18.35
CA ARG A 327 -9.96 -4.08 -19.18
C ARG A 327 -11.18 -3.17 -19.08
N ASN A 328 -11.46 -2.67 -17.89
CA ASN A 328 -12.62 -1.80 -17.61
C ASN A 328 -12.33 -0.31 -17.81
N SER A 329 -11.15 0.04 -18.35
CA SER A 329 -10.80 1.42 -18.64
C SER A 329 -11.08 1.75 -20.11
N ASP A 330 -11.85 2.82 -20.32
CA ASP A 330 -12.23 3.31 -21.65
C ASP A 330 -11.07 3.95 -22.42
N ASN A 331 -10.02 4.37 -21.72
CA ASN A 331 -8.85 5.04 -22.28
C ASN A 331 -7.57 4.19 -22.25
N SER A 332 -7.71 2.90 -21.95
CA SER A 332 -6.58 1.96 -21.91
C SER A 332 -6.50 1.12 -23.18
N GLN A 333 -5.29 0.81 -23.63
CA GLN A 333 -5.01 -0.27 -24.59
C GLN A 333 -4.46 -1.52 -23.88
N PHE A 334 -4.30 -1.46 -22.57
CA PHE A 334 -3.82 -2.55 -21.75
C PHE A 334 -4.96 -3.52 -21.44
N GLY A 335 -4.68 -4.83 -21.51
CA GLY A 335 -5.60 -5.86 -21.01
C GLY A 335 -5.41 -5.98 -19.50
N PHE A 336 -4.63 -6.95 -19.08
CA PHE A 336 -4.20 -7.09 -17.70
C PHE A 336 -2.88 -7.87 -17.62
N GLY A 337 -2.17 -7.76 -16.50
CA GLY A 337 -0.95 -8.52 -16.29
C GLY A 337 -0.47 -8.48 -14.86
N VAL A 338 0.48 -9.37 -14.55
CA VAL A 338 1.19 -9.45 -13.28
C VAL A 338 2.68 -9.28 -13.57
N TRP A 339 3.21 -8.14 -13.12
CA TRP A 339 4.61 -7.79 -13.26
C TRP A 339 5.37 -8.13 -11.98
N ASN A 340 6.40 -8.95 -12.08
CA ASN A 340 7.24 -9.30 -10.95
C ASN A 340 8.32 -8.24 -10.74
N LEU A 341 8.26 -7.52 -9.61
CA LEU A 341 9.20 -6.42 -9.33
C LEU A 341 10.64 -6.91 -9.11
N ARG A 342 10.81 -8.16 -8.68
CA ARG A 342 12.12 -8.76 -8.38
C ARG A 342 12.79 -9.31 -9.63
N THR A 343 12.05 -10.08 -10.43
CA THR A 343 12.59 -10.68 -11.66
C THR A 343 12.50 -9.77 -12.87
N GLN A 344 11.75 -8.66 -12.78
CA GLN A 344 11.50 -7.72 -13.87
C GLN A 344 10.97 -8.41 -15.12
N HIS A 345 10.02 -9.34 -14.92
CA HIS A 345 9.35 -10.07 -15.96
C HIS A 345 7.84 -10.12 -15.74
N TRP A 346 7.09 -10.29 -16.83
CA TRP A 346 5.67 -10.60 -16.76
C TRP A 346 5.48 -12.07 -16.40
N ASP A 347 4.94 -12.33 -15.20
CA ASP A 347 4.48 -13.67 -14.81
C ASP A 347 3.15 -14.01 -15.50
N LEU A 348 2.40 -12.98 -15.91
CA LEU A 348 1.26 -13.09 -16.80
C LEU A 348 1.08 -11.77 -17.56
N LEU A 349 0.78 -11.84 -18.86
CA LEU A 349 0.36 -10.69 -19.64
C LEU A 349 -0.72 -11.11 -20.64
N LYS A 350 -1.84 -10.39 -20.65
CA LYS A 350 -2.92 -10.54 -21.64
C LYS A 350 -3.15 -9.21 -22.32
N THR A 351 -3.17 -9.24 -23.66
CA THR A 351 -3.55 -8.08 -24.46
C THR A 351 -5.01 -7.73 -24.21
N ARG A 352 -5.43 -6.50 -24.58
CA ARG A 352 -6.84 -6.09 -24.47
C ARG A 352 -7.76 -7.01 -25.25
N ASP A 353 -7.36 -7.40 -26.45
CA ASP A 353 -8.12 -8.32 -27.31
C ASP A 353 -8.25 -9.72 -26.70
N ASP A 354 -7.16 -10.26 -26.14
CA ASP A 354 -7.21 -11.57 -25.48
C ASP A 354 -8.10 -11.52 -24.24
N ALA A 355 -7.97 -10.46 -23.45
CA ALA A 355 -8.77 -10.27 -22.25
C ALA A 355 -10.28 -10.16 -22.53
N GLN A 356 -10.67 -9.50 -23.63
CA GLN A 356 -12.07 -9.42 -24.07
C GLN A 356 -12.63 -10.79 -24.46
N LYS A 357 -11.82 -11.66 -25.08
CA LYS A 357 -12.23 -13.02 -25.48
C LYS A 357 -12.41 -13.97 -24.29
N MET A 358 -11.83 -13.66 -23.13
CA MET A 358 -11.91 -14.50 -21.93
C MET A 358 -13.23 -14.34 -21.15
N SER A 359 -14.13 -13.45 -21.59
CA SER A 359 -15.43 -13.18 -20.95
C SER A 359 -15.30 -12.95 -19.43
N ILE A 360 -14.30 -12.20 -18.98
CA ILE A 360 -14.01 -12.00 -17.56
C ILE A 360 -14.93 -10.89 -17.00
N ALA A 361 -15.70 -11.21 -15.96
CA ALA A 361 -16.47 -10.24 -15.19
C ALA A 361 -15.61 -9.54 -14.12
N LYS A 362 -14.76 -10.29 -13.41
CA LYS A 362 -13.91 -9.76 -12.33
C LYS A 362 -12.58 -10.50 -12.26
N LEU A 363 -11.53 -9.75 -11.90
CA LEU A 363 -10.21 -10.27 -11.55
C LEU A 363 -9.86 -9.81 -10.13
N ALA A 364 -9.17 -10.67 -9.42
CA ALA A 364 -8.54 -10.34 -8.16
C ALA A 364 -7.22 -11.12 -8.03
N PHE A 365 -6.25 -10.52 -7.37
CA PHE A 365 -4.89 -11.03 -7.29
C PHE A 365 -4.40 -11.01 -5.85
N PHE A 366 -3.77 -12.09 -5.41
CA PHE A 366 -3.14 -12.19 -4.09
C PHE A 366 -2.06 -13.27 -4.09
N GLU A 367 -0.90 -12.95 -3.52
CA GLU A 367 0.35 -13.69 -3.69
C GLU A 367 0.58 -14.00 -5.17
N ASN A 368 0.74 -15.27 -5.54
CA ASN A 368 0.89 -15.73 -6.91
C ASN A 368 -0.43 -16.26 -7.52
N HIS A 369 -1.60 -15.96 -6.94
CA HIS A 369 -2.87 -16.49 -7.42
C HIS A 369 -3.75 -15.42 -8.08
N LEU A 370 -4.22 -15.73 -9.28
CA LEU A 370 -5.23 -14.94 -9.99
C LEU A 370 -6.60 -15.61 -9.88
N TYR A 371 -7.52 -14.93 -9.19
CA TYR A 371 -8.92 -15.32 -9.05
C TYR A 371 -9.73 -14.69 -10.16
N ILE A 372 -10.38 -15.53 -10.96
CA ILE A 372 -11.14 -15.12 -12.13
C ILE A 372 -12.62 -15.44 -11.88
N THR A 373 -13.47 -14.44 -12.08
CA THR A 373 -14.93 -14.61 -12.27
C THR A 373 -15.24 -14.35 -13.73
N HIS A 374 -15.79 -15.33 -14.42
CA HIS A 374 -16.28 -15.16 -15.79
C HIS A 374 -17.73 -14.69 -15.81
N ALA A 375 -18.14 -14.13 -16.95
CA ALA A 375 -19.54 -13.88 -17.25
C ALA A 375 -20.32 -15.21 -17.17
N GLY A 376 -21.49 -15.17 -16.52
CA GLY A 376 -22.28 -16.37 -16.26
C GLY A 376 -21.93 -17.09 -14.94
N ASN A 377 -21.19 -16.45 -14.03
CA ASN A 377 -20.87 -16.96 -12.69
C ASN A 377 -20.12 -18.30 -12.70
N THR A 378 -19.17 -18.47 -13.62
CA THR A 378 -18.15 -19.52 -13.54
C THR A 378 -16.84 -18.94 -13.04
N PHE A 379 -16.00 -19.78 -12.44
CA PHE A 379 -14.84 -19.34 -11.67
C PHE A 379 -13.59 -20.09 -12.09
N ALA A 380 -12.44 -19.49 -11.89
CA ALA A 380 -11.15 -20.15 -12.04
C ALA A 380 -10.11 -19.53 -11.10
N VAL A 381 -9.13 -20.33 -10.70
CA VAL A 381 -7.93 -19.87 -10.00
C VAL A 381 -6.72 -20.31 -10.80
N LEU A 382 -5.86 -19.36 -11.17
CA LEU A 382 -4.55 -19.65 -11.78
C LEU A 382 -3.46 -19.46 -10.72
N ALA A 383 -2.54 -20.42 -10.61
CA ALA A 383 -1.28 -20.22 -9.88
C ALA A 383 -0.20 -19.78 -10.87
N LEU A 384 0.28 -18.55 -10.72
CA LEU A 384 1.26 -17.94 -11.61
C LEU A 384 2.67 -18.47 -11.34
N PRO A 385 3.52 -18.57 -12.38
CA PRO A 385 3.29 -18.13 -13.77
C PRO A 385 2.52 -19.15 -14.65
N GLY A 386 1.95 -20.21 -14.05
CA GLY A 386 1.12 -21.17 -14.77
C GLY A 386 -0.13 -20.52 -15.38
N THR A 387 -0.48 -20.93 -16.60
CA THR A 387 -1.65 -20.43 -17.32
C THR A 387 -2.87 -21.33 -17.21
N ASP A 388 -2.68 -22.57 -16.75
CA ASP A 388 -3.76 -23.54 -16.59
C ASP A 388 -4.44 -23.36 -15.23
N PRO A 389 -5.78 -23.44 -15.15
CA PRO A 389 -6.48 -23.35 -13.88
C PRO A 389 -6.10 -24.49 -12.93
N ILE A 390 -5.69 -24.14 -11.71
CA ILE A 390 -5.50 -25.10 -10.62
C ILE A 390 -6.83 -25.44 -9.92
N SER A 391 -7.84 -24.58 -10.12
CA SER A 391 -9.21 -24.80 -9.67
C SER A 391 -10.20 -24.13 -10.63
N THR A 392 -11.37 -24.74 -10.80
CA THR A 392 -12.52 -24.21 -11.57
C THR A 392 -13.62 -23.65 -10.66
N SER A 393 -13.31 -23.48 -9.37
CA SER A 393 -14.19 -22.87 -8.39
C SER A 393 -13.40 -22.16 -7.30
N TRP A 394 -14.00 -21.14 -6.69
CA TRP A 394 -13.52 -20.59 -5.43
C TRP A 394 -14.69 -19.97 -4.63
N ALA A 395 -14.65 -20.09 -3.30
CA ALA A 395 -15.62 -19.49 -2.38
C ALA A 395 -14.98 -18.55 -1.34
N VAL A 396 -13.66 -18.60 -1.27
CA VAL A 396 -12.83 -17.87 -0.32
C VAL A 396 -11.70 -17.23 -1.10
N ARG A 397 -11.45 -15.93 -0.87
CA ARG A 397 -10.42 -15.18 -1.59
C ARG A 397 -9.64 -14.26 -0.65
N PRO A 398 -8.35 -14.51 -0.39
CA PRO A 398 -7.48 -13.56 0.27
C PRO A 398 -7.25 -12.32 -0.62
N PHE A 399 -6.99 -11.16 -0.01
CA PHE A 399 -6.82 -9.92 -0.76
C PHE A 399 -5.85 -8.89 -0.16
N ALA A 400 -5.44 -9.04 1.10
CA ALA A 400 -4.46 -8.15 1.73
C ALA A 400 -3.80 -8.83 2.93
N ARG A 401 -2.58 -8.41 3.28
CA ARG A 401 -1.84 -8.89 4.44
C ARG A 401 -1.80 -7.85 5.56
N ILE A 402 -1.79 -8.32 6.79
CA ILE A 402 -1.74 -7.57 8.04
C ILE A 402 -0.83 -8.35 9.00
N SER A 403 0.46 -8.02 9.03
CA SER A 403 1.46 -8.53 10.01
C SER A 403 1.18 -9.91 10.62
N GLY A 404 1.30 -10.98 9.82
CA GLY A 404 1.07 -12.37 10.25
C GLY A 404 -0.38 -12.85 10.13
N TRP A 405 -1.24 -12.04 9.52
CA TRP A 405 -2.62 -12.36 9.20
C TRP A 405 -2.94 -11.96 7.76
N THR A 406 -3.85 -12.69 7.14
CA THR A 406 -4.37 -12.42 5.81
C THR A 406 -5.85 -12.05 5.90
N LEU A 407 -6.23 -10.96 5.25
CA LEU A 407 -7.62 -10.56 5.03
C LEU A 407 -8.25 -11.41 3.93
N VAL A 408 -9.40 -11.98 4.25
CA VAL A 408 -10.08 -12.97 3.42
C VAL A 408 -11.53 -12.57 3.20
N CYS A 409 -11.90 -12.44 1.93
CA CYS A 409 -13.26 -12.26 1.45
C CYS A 409 -13.95 -13.62 1.35
N ARG A 410 -15.13 -13.76 1.96
CA ARG A 410 -15.94 -14.99 1.90
C ARG A 410 -17.27 -14.75 1.22
N GLY A 411 -17.74 -15.74 0.46
CA GLY A 411 -19.08 -15.74 -0.12
C GLY A 411 -19.30 -14.75 -1.26
N GLU A 412 -18.25 -14.15 -1.79
CA GLU A 412 -18.30 -13.18 -2.91
C GLU A 412 -18.98 -13.73 -4.17
N ASN A 413 -18.92 -15.04 -4.35
CA ASN A 413 -19.53 -15.77 -5.46
C ASN A 413 -21.07 -15.86 -5.39
N ALA A 414 -21.69 -15.46 -4.28
CA ALA A 414 -23.13 -15.45 -4.15
C ALA A 414 -23.74 -14.37 -5.05
N ALA A 415 -24.60 -14.77 -6.00
CA ALA A 415 -25.23 -13.87 -6.96
C ALA A 415 -25.95 -12.67 -6.31
N ALA A 416 -26.50 -12.85 -5.10
CA ALA A 416 -27.17 -11.80 -4.35
C ALA A 416 -26.24 -10.66 -3.89
N LEU A 417 -24.92 -10.89 -3.88
CA LEU A 417 -23.93 -9.93 -3.41
C LEU A 417 -23.25 -9.16 -4.54
N ASN A 418 -23.55 -9.46 -5.81
CA ASN A 418 -22.99 -8.75 -6.96
C ASN A 418 -21.46 -8.55 -6.93
N GLY A 419 -20.72 -9.49 -6.34
CA GLY A 419 -19.26 -9.44 -6.20
C GLY A 419 -18.75 -8.71 -4.95
N ASP A 420 -19.62 -8.36 -4.01
CA ASP A 420 -19.24 -7.93 -2.67
C ASP A 420 -18.97 -9.12 -1.74
N CYS A 421 -18.05 -8.95 -0.79
CA CYS A 421 -17.81 -9.95 0.23
C CYS A 421 -19.04 -10.08 1.14
N LYS A 422 -19.48 -11.31 1.40
CA LYS A 422 -20.50 -11.58 2.43
C LYS A 422 -19.96 -11.19 3.79
N ASP A 423 -18.77 -11.70 4.07
CA ASP A 423 -18.03 -11.51 5.30
C ASP A 423 -16.56 -11.29 4.93
N ILE A 424 -15.89 -10.39 5.65
CA ILE A 424 -14.44 -10.24 5.62
C ILE A 424 -13.91 -10.75 6.95
N VAL A 425 -12.97 -11.70 6.93
CA VAL A 425 -12.33 -12.23 8.14
C VAL A 425 -10.82 -12.10 8.03
N MET A 426 -10.13 -12.21 9.16
CA MET A 426 -8.68 -12.37 9.20
C MET A 426 -8.34 -13.82 9.53
N VAL A 427 -7.42 -14.40 8.76
CA VAL A 427 -6.89 -15.75 8.97
C VAL A 427 -5.41 -15.62 9.33
N GLN A 428 -4.99 -16.28 10.40
CA GLN A 428 -3.59 -16.27 10.82
C GLN A 428 -2.74 -17.03 9.80
N ASP A 429 -1.64 -16.40 9.40
CA ASP A 429 -0.69 -16.99 8.47
C ASP A 429 0.02 -18.18 9.13
N GLN A 430 0.34 -19.19 8.33
CA GLN A 430 1.19 -20.32 8.73
C GLN A 430 2.50 -20.25 7.95
N ASP A 431 3.62 -20.31 8.66
CA ASP A 431 4.95 -20.15 8.07
C ASP A 431 5.12 -18.85 7.24
N GLY A 432 4.38 -17.80 7.61
CA GLY A 432 4.41 -16.49 6.93
C GLY A 432 3.51 -16.37 5.70
N HIS A 433 2.70 -17.40 5.41
CA HIS A 433 1.82 -17.44 4.24
C HIS A 433 0.38 -17.76 4.62
N PHE A 434 -0.55 -17.32 3.77
CA PHE A 434 -1.93 -17.73 3.91
C PHE A 434 -2.06 -19.26 3.75
N PRO A 435 -2.61 -19.99 4.75
CA PRO A 435 -2.61 -21.46 4.75
C PRO A 435 -3.61 -22.09 3.77
N GLY A 436 -4.46 -21.29 3.12
CA GLY A 436 -5.52 -21.78 2.26
C GLY A 436 -6.82 -22.16 3.02
N PRO A 437 -7.79 -22.80 2.33
CA PRO A 437 -7.73 -23.15 0.92
C PRO A 437 -7.78 -21.92 0.02
N TRP A 438 -7.17 -22.05 -1.16
CA TRP A 438 -7.18 -21.08 -2.25
C TRP A 438 -8.46 -21.18 -3.11
N PHE A 439 -9.39 -22.07 -2.74
CA PHE A 439 -10.60 -22.45 -3.48
C PHE A 439 -11.77 -22.75 -2.53
#